data_AF-A0A7C7R0Z4-F1
#
_entry.id   AF-A0A7C7R0Z4-F1
#
_cell.length_a   1.000
_cell.length_b   1.000
_cell.length_c   1.000
_cell.angle_alpha   90.00
_cell.angle_beta   90.00
_cell.angle_gamma   90.00
#
_symmetry.space_group_name_H-M   'P 1'
#
loop_
_entity.id
_entity.type
_entity.pdbx_description
1 polymer ?
#
loop_
_entity_poly.entity_id
_entity_poly.type
_entity_poly.pdbx_seq_one_letter_code
_entity_poly.pdbx_strand_id
1 'polypeptide(L)' 'MTKASELREMNDEQLAATLRDAQEHLFRLRLQAQTERLDAPSELRKYRREIARIKTILNQRARAARQEAQTEPEDQ' A
#
# COMPACT_ATOMS: atom_id res chain seq x y z
N MET A 1 -8.60 2.58 10.53
CA MET A 1 -7.24 2.12 10.16
C MET A 1 -7.44 0.76 9.53
N THR A 2 -7.24 0.61 8.23
CA THR A 2 -7.39 -0.68 7.54
C THR A 2 -6.44 -1.71 8.15
N LYS A 3 -6.98 -2.88 8.51
CA LYS A 3 -6.18 -3.96 9.11
C LYS A 3 -5.34 -4.61 8.02
N ALA A 4 -4.14 -5.05 8.38
CA ALA A 4 -3.25 -5.72 7.42
C ALA A 4 -3.86 -7.01 6.84
N SER A 5 -4.80 -7.64 7.56
CA SER A 5 -5.54 -8.82 7.12
C SER A 5 -6.46 -8.50 5.94
N GLU A 6 -7.25 -7.43 6.05
CA GLU A 6 -8.17 -6.97 4.99
C GLU A 6 -7.40 -6.66 3.69
N LEU A 7 -6.23 -6.02 3.80
CA LEU A 7 -5.38 -5.74 2.64
C LEU A 7 -4.74 -7.01 2.04
N ARG A 8 -4.57 -8.09 2.81
CA ARG A 8 -4.04 -9.36 2.27
C ARG A 8 -5.08 -10.18 1.55
N GLU A 9 -6.35 -10.05 1.93
CA GLU A 9 -7.49 -10.71 1.30
C GLU A 9 -7.85 -10.07 -0.05
N MET A 10 -7.47 -8.81 -0.28
CA MET A 10 -7.66 -8.11 -1.55
C MET A 10 -6.80 -8.67 -2.69
N ASN A 11 -7.36 -8.64 -3.90
CA ASN A 11 -6.63 -8.97 -5.13
C ASN A 11 -5.62 -7.85 -5.50
N ASP A 12 -4.63 -8.16 -6.35
CA ASP A 12 -3.59 -7.20 -6.74
C ASP A 12 -4.17 -5.94 -7.40
N GLU A 13 -5.21 -6.08 -8.22
CA GLU A 13 -5.90 -4.95 -8.85
C GLU A 13 -6.62 -4.06 -7.83
N GLN A 14 -7.27 -4.68 -6.84
CA GLN A 14 -7.94 -3.96 -5.75
C GLN A 14 -6.93 -3.24 -4.86
N LEU A 15 -5.78 -3.86 -4.61
CA LEU A 15 -4.67 -3.21 -3.89
C LEU A 15 -4.10 -2.04 -4.67
N ALA A 16 -3.95 -2.16 -5.99
CA ALA A 16 -3.51 -1.08 -6.85
C ALA A 16 -4.52 0.08 -6.90
N ALA A 17 -5.83 -0.21 -6.95
CA ALA A 17 -6.87 0.80 -6.85
C ALA A 17 -6.84 1.53 -5.51
N THR A 18 -6.85 0.78 -4.41
CA THR A 18 -6.78 1.33 -3.03
C THR A 18 -5.50 2.17 -2.83
N LEU A 19 -4.38 1.75 -3.44
CA LEU A 19 -3.13 2.52 -3.41
C LEU A 19 -3.26 3.88 -4.10
N ARG A 20 -3.92 3.93 -5.27
CA ARG A 20 -4.15 5.18 -5.99
C ARG A 20 -5.05 6.11 -5.20
N ASP A 21 -6.15 5.59 -4.67
CA ASP A 21 -7.09 6.38 -3.86
C ASP A 21 -6.38 6.97 -2.63
N ALA A 22 -5.62 6.15 -1.90
CA ALA A 22 -4.87 6.61 -0.73
C ALA A 22 -3.82 7.68 -1.07
N GLN A 23 -3.19 7.60 -2.26
CA GLN A 23 -2.26 8.62 -2.74
C GLN A 23 -2.97 9.94 -3.08
N GLU A 24 -4.13 9.87 -3.73
CA GLU A 24 -4.93 11.05 -4.07
C GLU A 24 -5.44 11.75 -2.81
N HIS A 25 -5.94 10.98 -1.83
CA HIS A 25 -6.31 11.52 -0.51
C HIS A 25 -5.14 12.20 0.20
N LEU A 26 -3.96 11.57 0.19
CA LEU A 26 -2.76 12.16 0.77
C LEU A 26 -2.36 13.47 0.05
N PHE A 27 -2.50 13.52 -1.27
CA PHE A 27 -2.20 14.71 -2.06
C PHE A 27 -3.16 15.86 -1.71
N ARG A 28 -4.48 15.59 -1.67
CA ARG A 28 -5.49 16.56 -1.24
C ARG A 28 -5.21 17.09 0.16
N LEU A 29 -4.91 16.21 1.12
CA LEU A 29 -4.58 16.61 2.49
C LEU A 29 -3.31 17.46 2.56
N ARG A 30 -2.30 17.17 1.74
CA ARG A 30 -1.08 17.99 1.67
C ARG A 30 -1.37 19.37 1.09
N LEU A 31 -2.21 19.46 0.08
CA LEU A 31 -2.62 20.73 -0.50
C LEU A 31 -3.40 21.58 0.51
N GLN A 32 -4.36 20.96 1.21
CA GLN A 32 -5.10 21.61 2.30
C GLN A 32 -4.19 22.05 3.44
N ALA A 33 -3.18 21.25 3.80
CA ALA A 33 -2.19 21.60 4.84
C ALA A 33 -1.35 22.83 4.50
N GLN A 34 -1.19 23.15 3.21
CA GLN A 34 -0.44 24.31 2.77
C GLN A 34 -1.27 25.58 2.80
N THR A 35 -2.56 25.48 2.50
CA THR A 35 -3.47 26.64 2.49
C THR A 35 -3.97 26.98 3.88
N GLU A 36 -4.26 25.96 4.70
CA GLU A 36 -4.89 26.13 6.01
C GLU A 36 -4.34 25.11 7.02
N ARG A 37 -4.52 25.41 8.31
CA ARG A 37 -4.14 24.47 9.37
C ARG A 37 -5.12 23.30 9.36
N LEU A 38 -4.62 22.11 9.03
CA LEU A 38 -5.43 20.88 9.07
C LEU A 38 -6.03 20.63 10.45
N ASP A 39 -7.33 20.37 10.49
CA ASP A 39 -8.04 19.94 11.70
C ASP A 39 -7.58 18.56 12.19
N ALA A 40 -7.18 17.68 11.26
CA ALA A 40 -6.75 16.32 11.56
C ALA A 40 -5.39 15.95 10.94
N PRO A 41 -4.26 16.44 11.49
CA PRO A 41 -2.91 16.08 11.03
C PRO A 41 -2.61 14.56 11.13
N SER A 42 -3.34 13.85 11.99
CA SER A 42 -3.27 12.40 12.18
C SER A 42 -3.66 11.62 10.93
N GLU A 43 -4.59 12.13 10.11
CA GLU A 43 -5.04 11.48 8.87
C GLU A 43 -3.90 11.41 7.85
N LEU A 44 -3.05 12.44 7.80
CA LEU A 44 -1.86 12.47 6.95
C LEU A 44 -0.85 11.37 7.32
N ARG A 45 -0.78 10.97 8.59
CA ARG A 45 0.03 9.82 9.05
C ARG A 45 -0.65 8.50 8.74
N LYS A 46 -1.98 8.43 8.83
CA LYS A 46 -2.78 7.24 8.51
C LYS A 46 -2.64 6.85 7.03
N TYR A 47 -2.88 7.78 6.10
CA TYR A 47 -2.75 7.51 4.66
C TYR A 47 -1.31 7.14 4.27
N ARG A 48 -0.29 7.79 4.85
CA ARG A 48 1.11 7.38 4.65
C ARG A 48 1.38 5.93 5.07
N ARG A 49 0.86 5.51 6.23
CA ARG A 49 1.00 4.13 6.73
C ARG A 49 0.25 3.13 5.87
N GLU A 50 -0.93 3.50 5.39
CA GLU A 50 -1.74 2.68 4.50
C GLU A 50 -1.04 2.42 3.16
N ILE A 51 -0.53 3.47 2.51
CA ILE A 51 0.29 3.37 1.30
C ILE A 51 1.49 2.44 1.53
N ALA A 52 2.20 2.60 2.66
CA ALA A 52 3.35 1.76 2.99
C ALA A 52 2.96 0.29 3.15
N ARG A 53 1.84 0.00 3.82
CA ARG A 53 1.34 -1.38 4.00
C ARG A 53 0.99 -2.03 2.67
N ILE A 54 0.27 -1.34 1.80
CA ILE A 54 -0.11 -1.86 0.47
C ILE A 54 1.14 -2.17 -0.35
N LYS A 55 2.10 -1.23 -0.41
CA LYS A 55 3.37 -1.44 -1.11
C LYS A 55 4.16 -2.64 -0.56
N THR A 56 4.17 -2.82 0.76
CA THR A 56 4.82 -3.99 1.38
C THR A 56 4.17 -5.30 0.96
N ILE A 57 2.84 -5.38 0.93
CA ILE A 57 2.11 -6.60 0.53
C ILE A 57 2.40 -6.93 -0.95
N LEU A 58 2.32 -5.92 -1.84
CA LEU A 58 2.65 -6.10 -3.26
C LEU A 58 4.09 -6.59 -3.44
N ASN A 59 5.04 -6.04 -2.68
CA ASN A 59 6.42 -6.50 -2.71
C ASN A 59 6.58 -7.92 -2.14
N GLN A 60 5.87 -8.27 -1.07
CA GLN A 60 5.87 -9.64 -0.53
C GLN A 60 5.38 -10.65 -1.56
N ARG A 61 4.27 -10.36 -2.26
CA ARG A 61 3.76 -11.18 -3.36
C ARG A 61 4.79 -11.32 -4.49
N ALA A 62 5.39 -10.22 -4.90
CA ALA A 62 6.43 -10.23 -5.94
C ALA A 62 7.69 -11.00 -5.52
N ARG A 63 8.06 -10.98 -4.24
CA ARG A 63 9.21 -11.75 -3.71
C ARG A 63 8.89 -13.24 -3.60
N ALA A 64 7.70 -13.60 -3.17
CA ALA A 64 7.25 -15.00 -3.13
C ALA A 64 7.27 -15.62 -4.53
N ALA A 65 6.72 -14.93 -5.53
CA ALA A 65 6.74 -15.39 -6.93
C ALA A 65 8.18 -15.57 -7.47
N ARG A 66 9.12 -14.72 -7.06
CA ARG A 66 10.55 -14.89 -7.43
C ARG A 66 11.23 -16.04 -6.70
N GLN A 67 10.81 -16.34 -5.47
CA GLN A 67 11.37 -17.45 -4.69
C GLN A 67 10.93 -18.80 -5.25
N GLU A 68 9.66 -18.93 -5.68
CA GLU A 68 9.16 -20.14 -6.36
C GLU A 68 9.90 -20.40 -7.68
N ALA A 69 10.22 -19.36 -8.45
CA ALA A 69 11.00 -19.49 -9.68
C ALA A 69 12.49 -19.84 -9.46
N GLN A 70 13.02 -19.67 -8.24
CA GLN A 70 14.42 -20.00 -7.92
C GLN A 70 14.60 -21.42 -7.39
N THR A 71 13.51 -22.11 -7.03
CA THR A 71 13.54 -23.49 -6.51
C THR A 71 13.49 -24.57 -7.59
N GLU A 72 13.43 -24.20 -8.87
CA GLU A 72 13.62 -25.12 -10.00
C GLU A 72 14.94 -24.80 -10.71
N PRO A 73 16.08 -25.31 -10.20
CA PRO A 73 16.96 -26.03 -11.11
C PRO A 73 17.59 -27.29 -10.49
N GLU A 74 17.89 -28.24 -11.38
CA GLU A 74 18.60 -29.52 -11.17
C GLU A 74 17.74 -30.71 -10.73
N ASP A 75 16.86 -31.13 -11.64
CA ASP A 75 16.53 -32.56 -11.80
C ASP A 75 17.08 -33.01 -13.16
N GLN A 76 18.41 -33.21 -13.25
CA GLN A 76 19.12 -34.00 -14.27
C GLN A 76 20.38 -34.63 -13.70
#